data_AF-A0A3D5MVS6-F1
#
_entry.id   AF-A0A3D5MVS6-F1
#
_cell.length_a   1.000
_cell.length_b   1.000
_cell.length_c   1.000
_cell.angle_alpha   90.00
_cell.angle_beta   90.00
_cell.angle_gamma   90.00
#
_symmetry.space_group_name_H-M   'P 1'
#
loop_
_entity.id
_entity.type
_entity.pdbx_description
1 polymer ?
#
loop_
_entity_poly.entity_id
_entity_poly.type
_entity_poly.pdbx_seq_one_letter_code
_entity_poly.pdbx_strand_id
1 'polypeptide(L)'
;MNKLSLRNLMKERKKKGFTLVELIIVIAIIAILVALAIPKFGQVIENSNQKSDKATAKNIASAVAQEIANGEKLTGAEVGGNGDIIAGKLDGNIKPKSKLAGTATSFTYEVNSTNGNIIVKYTGGNQVYPDSNGQNAGGNGQNAGGNGQNAGGNGQNAGGN
;
A
#
# COMPACT_ATOMS: atom_id res chain seq x y z
N MET A 1 -13.86 61.84 58.28
CA MET A 1 -12.89 61.93 57.18
C MET A 1 -11.95 60.73 57.23
N ASN A 2 -11.94 59.89 56.20
CA ASN A 2 -10.73 59.27 55.67
C ASN A 2 -11.05 58.60 54.34
N LYS A 3 -10.56 59.18 53.24
CA LYS A 3 -10.58 58.57 51.90
C LYS A 3 -9.43 57.55 51.87
N LEU A 4 -9.73 56.26 52.09
CA LEU A 4 -8.74 55.22 51.83
C LEU A 4 -8.56 55.11 50.32
N SER A 5 -7.36 55.47 49.88
CA SER A 5 -6.98 55.54 48.47
C SER A 5 -6.85 54.12 47.91
N LEU A 6 -7.80 53.71 47.07
CA LEU A 6 -7.75 52.50 46.23
C LEU A 6 -6.76 52.70 45.07
N ARG A 7 -5.49 52.98 45.38
CA ARG A 7 -4.44 53.01 44.37
C ARG A 7 -3.76 51.65 44.32
N ASN A 8 -3.95 50.98 43.19
CA ASN A 8 -3.04 50.00 42.61
C ASN A 8 -3.06 48.57 43.21
N LEU A 9 -4.18 47.87 43.06
CA LEU A 9 -4.18 46.40 43.06
C LEU A 9 -4.37 45.77 41.67
N MET A 10 -4.14 46.53 40.59
CA MET A 10 -3.90 45.96 39.28
C MET A 10 -2.40 45.74 39.15
N LYS A 11 -1.90 44.65 39.74
CA LYS A 11 -0.53 44.19 39.51
C LYS A 11 -0.46 43.81 38.04
N GLU A 12 -0.04 44.75 37.19
CA GLU A 12 0.23 44.54 35.76
C GLU A 12 1.04 43.26 35.62
N ARG A 13 0.36 42.17 35.25
CA ARG A 13 1.01 40.92 34.90
C ARG A 13 1.78 41.25 33.63
N LYS A 14 3.07 41.59 33.75
CA LYS A 14 3.97 41.75 32.60
C LYS A 14 3.83 40.48 31.76
N LYS A 15 3.06 40.57 30.67
CA LYS A 15 2.94 39.49 29.72
C LYS A 15 4.32 39.37 29.09
N LYS A 16 5.09 38.36 29.50
CA LYS A 16 6.31 37.98 28.79
C LYS A 16 5.84 37.43 27.44
N GLY A 17 5.86 38.27 26.42
CA GLY A 17 5.65 37.86 25.04
C GLY A 17 6.84 37.03 24.56
N PHE A 18 6.58 36.09 23.66
CA PHE A 18 7.61 35.36 22.95
C PHE A 18 8.44 36.34 22.12
N THR A 19 9.76 36.20 22.11
CA THR A 19 10.61 37.03 21.26
C THR A 19 10.53 36.53 19.81
N LEU A 20 10.65 37.44 18.84
CA LEU A 20 10.69 37.05 17.42
C LEU A 20 11.89 36.14 17.11
N VAL A 21 13.00 36.33 17.82
CA VAL A 21 14.21 35.53 17.68
C VAL A 21 13.97 34.07 18.09
N GLU A 22 13.27 33.85 19.22
CA GLU A 22 12.91 32.50 19.65
C GLU A 22 12.06 31.78 18.59
N LEU A 23 11.14 32.49 17.93
CA LEU A 23 10.32 31.89 16.88
C LEU A 23 11.13 31.56 15.62
N ILE A 24 12.08 32.42 15.23
CA ILE A 24 12.92 32.22 14.04
C ILE A 24 13.83 31.00 14.19
N ILE A 25 14.40 30.78 15.39
CA ILE A 25 15.26 29.61 15.64
C ILE A 25 14.44 28.32 15.56
N VAL A 26 13.20 28.32 16.06
CA VAL A 26 12.32 27.14 16.02
C VAL A 26 11.98 26.73 14.58
N ILE A 27 11.58 27.68 13.73
CA ILE A 27 11.29 27.37 12.32
C ILE A 27 12.54 26.93 11.56
N ALA A 28 13.73 27.46 11.90
CA ALA A 28 14.99 27.06 11.30
C ALA A 28 15.33 25.59 11.61
N ILE A 29 15.14 25.16 12.87
CA ILE A 29 15.36 23.76 13.26
C ILE A 29 14.33 22.84 12.59
N ILE A 30 13.05 23.21 12.56
CA ILE A 30 12.00 22.44 11.88
C ILE A 30 12.32 22.27 10.38
N ALA A 31 12.80 23.33 9.71
CA ALA A 31 13.17 23.28 8.31
C ALA A 31 14.27 22.24 8.02
N ILE A 32 15.31 22.17 8.88
CA ILE A 32 16.39 21.18 8.75
C ILE A 32 15.87 19.76 8.94
N LEU A 33 15.01 19.53 9.94
CA LEU A 33 14.42 18.20 10.19
C LEU A 33 13.53 17.74 9.03
N VAL A 34 12.69 18.63 8.51
CA VAL A 34 11.79 18.35 7.39
C VAL A 34 12.56 18.02 6.11
N ALA A 35 13.65 18.75 5.85
CA ALA A 35 14.51 18.52 4.68
C ALA A 35 15.09 17.08 4.63
N LEU A 36 15.41 16.50 5.80
CA LEU A 36 15.92 15.13 5.89
C LEU A 36 14.79 14.08 5.91
N ALA A 37 13.63 14.42 6.46
CA ALA A 37 12.53 13.49 6.68
C ALA A 37 11.69 13.22 5.41
N ILE A 38 11.33 14.27 4.67
CA ILE A 38 10.48 14.16 3.46
C ILE A 38 10.99 13.13 2.43
N PRO A 39 12.27 13.13 2.01
CA PRO A 39 12.71 12.23 0.94
C PRO A 39 12.58 10.74 1.30
N LYS A 40 12.68 10.39 2.59
CA LYS A 40 12.53 8.99 3.04
C LYS A 40 11.08 8.53 3.12
N PHE A 41 10.15 9.45 3.40
CA PHE A 41 8.77 9.09 3.68
C PHE A 41 8.06 8.47 2.46
N GLY A 42 8.34 8.95 1.25
CA GLY A 42 7.72 8.42 0.02
C GLY A 42 7.98 6.93 -0.21
N GLN A 43 9.23 6.48 -0.04
CA GLN A 43 9.60 5.07 -0.22
C GLN A 43 8.97 4.17 0.84
N VAL A 44 8.84 4.66 2.08
CA VAL A 44 8.21 3.90 3.17
C VAL A 44 6.72 3.67 2.89
N ILE A 45 6.01 4.70 2.40
CA ILE A 45 4.60 4.58 2.02
C ILE A 45 4.42 3.60 0.87
N GLU A 46 5.23 3.72 -0.19
CA GLU A 46 5.15 2.83 -1.35
C GLU A 46 5.39 1.37 -0.97
N ASN A 47 6.43 1.10 -0.17
CA ASN A 47 6.70 -0.25 0.35
C ASN A 47 5.57 -0.78 1.23
N SER A 48 4.93 0.09 2.02
CA SER A 48 3.80 -0.28 2.87
C SER A 48 2.56 -0.62 2.04
N ASN A 49 2.32 0.14 0.96
CA ASN A 49 1.25 -0.11 0.01
C ASN A 49 1.45 -1.45 -0.71
N GLN A 50 2.65 -1.71 -1.24
CA GLN A 50 2.99 -2.99 -1.88
C GLN A 50 2.79 -4.19 -0.95
N LYS A 51 3.20 -4.07 0.32
CA LYS A 51 2.97 -5.13 1.32
C LYS A 51 1.48 -5.34 1.58
N SER A 52 0.71 -4.26 1.67
CA SER A 52 -0.74 -4.34 1.83
C SER A 52 -1.40 -5.03 0.63
N ASP A 53 -1.00 -4.68 -0.60
CA ASP A 53 -1.55 -5.27 -1.81
C ASP A 53 -1.18 -6.75 -1.95
N LYS A 54 0.04 -7.14 -1.53
CA LYS A 54 0.45 -8.54 -1.45
C LYS A 54 -0.41 -9.36 -0.48
N ALA A 55 -0.73 -8.79 0.69
CA ALA A 55 -1.63 -9.43 1.65
C ALA A 55 -3.04 -9.59 1.05
N THR A 56 -3.57 -8.54 0.41
CA THR A 56 -4.85 -8.59 -0.30
C THR A 56 -4.84 -9.66 -1.40
N ALA A 57 -3.79 -9.73 -2.21
CA ALA A 57 -3.65 -10.73 -3.27
C ALA A 57 -3.62 -12.17 -2.73
N LYS A 58 -2.96 -12.41 -1.59
CA LYS A 58 -2.97 -13.70 -0.91
C LYS A 58 -4.37 -14.07 -0.40
N ASN A 59 -5.11 -13.10 0.14
CA ASN A 59 -6.49 -13.30 0.57
C ASN A 59 -7.40 -13.63 -0.63
N ILE A 60 -7.23 -12.94 -1.76
CA ILE A 60 -7.92 -13.26 -3.02
C ILE A 60 -7.62 -14.69 -3.46
N ALA A 61 -6.35 -15.09 -3.49
CA ALA A 61 -5.97 -16.44 -3.90
C ALA A 61 -6.56 -17.52 -2.98
N SER A 62 -6.61 -17.26 -1.66
CA SER A 62 -7.25 -18.14 -0.69
C SER A 62 -8.77 -18.20 -0.92
N ALA A 63 -9.38 -17.05 -1.17
CA ALA A 63 -10.70 -16.83 -1.76
C ALA A 63 -11.05 -17.85 -2.86
N VAL A 64 -10.28 -17.75 -3.93
CA VAL A 64 -10.41 -18.54 -5.14
C VAL A 64 -10.22 -20.03 -4.86
N ALA A 65 -9.21 -20.39 -4.08
CA ALA A 65 -8.94 -21.78 -3.71
C ALA A 65 -10.11 -22.42 -2.95
N GLN A 66 -10.71 -21.68 -2.02
CA GLN A 66 -11.86 -22.15 -1.26
C GLN A 66 -13.09 -22.37 -2.14
N GLU A 67 -13.38 -21.46 -3.06
CA GLU A 67 -14.54 -21.61 -3.94
C GLU A 67 -14.34 -22.75 -4.96
N ILE A 68 -13.12 -22.94 -5.47
CA ILE A 68 -12.78 -24.12 -6.29
C ILE A 68 -13.01 -25.41 -5.49
N ALA A 69 -12.59 -25.44 -4.22
CA ALA A 69 -12.82 -26.59 -3.35
C ALA A 69 -14.32 -26.83 -3.06
N ASN A 70 -15.14 -25.77 -3.07
CA ASN A 70 -16.60 -25.85 -2.95
C ASN A 70 -17.29 -26.25 -4.27
N GLY A 71 -16.54 -26.45 -5.35
CA GLY A 71 -17.05 -26.94 -6.65
C GLY A 71 -17.23 -25.85 -7.72
N GLU A 72 -16.87 -24.60 -7.43
CA GLU A 72 -16.96 -23.51 -8.39
C GLU A 72 -15.90 -23.65 -9.49
N LYS A 73 -16.30 -23.43 -10.75
CA LYS A 73 -15.39 -23.47 -11.90
C LYS A 73 -14.91 -22.07 -12.23
N LEU A 74 -13.86 -21.64 -11.55
CA LEU A 74 -13.23 -20.35 -11.75
C LEU A 74 -12.06 -20.46 -12.73
N THR A 75 -12.03 -19.61 -13.75
CA THR A 75 -10.95 -19.55 -14.76
C THR A 75 -10.17 -18.24 -14.70
N GLY A 76 -10.84 -17.14 -14.37
CA GLY A 76 -10.23 -15.85 -14.06
C GLY A 76 -11.22 -14.69 -14.22
N ALA A 77 -11.07 -13.66 -13.40
CA ALA A 77 -11.92 -12.47 -13.44
C ALA A 77 -11.22 -11.27 -12.77
N GLU A 78 -11.74 -10.07 -13.03
CA GLU A 78 -11.49 -8.92 -12.15
C GLU A 78 -12.23 -9.13 -10.83
N VAL A 79 -11.53 -8.97 -9.71
CA VAL A 79 -12.13 -9.08 -8.38
C VAL A 79 -13.07 -7.91 -8.15
N GLY A 80 -14.33 -8.22 -7.90
CA GLY A 80 -15.43 -7.26 -7.83
C GLY A 80 -15.97 -6.87 -9.20
N GLY A 81 -15.57 -7.53 -10.29
CA GLY A 81 -16.19 -7.36 -11.60
C GLY A 81 -17.65 -7.85 -11.63
N ASN A 82 -18.33 -7.60 -12.75
CA ASN A 82 -19.68 -8.12 -12.95
C ASN A 82 -19.65 -9.66 -12.99
N GLY A 83 -20.42 -10.30 -12.11
CA GLY A 83 -20.47 -11.76 -12.00
C GLY A 83 -19.29 -12.37 -11.23
N ASP A 84 -18.38 -11.56 -10.67
CA ASP A 84 -17.37 -12.06 -9.75
C ASP A 84 -18.01 -12.48 -8.43
N ILE A 85 -17.70 -13.71 -8.00
CA ILE A 85 -18.15 -14.24 -6.72
C ILE A 85 -17.12 -14.01 -5.61
N ILE A 86 -15.85 -13.72 -5.95
CA ILE A 86 -14.74 -13.65 -5.01
C ILE A 86 -14.83 -12.42 -4.11
N ALA A 87 -15.24 -11.25 -4.64
CA ALA A 87 -15.37 -10.05 -3.83
C ALA A 87 -16.31 -10.21 -2.62
N GLY A 88 -17.36 -11.05 -2.74
CA GLY A 88 -18.28 -11.37 -1.64
C GLY A 88 -17.72 -12.36 -0.61
N LYS A 89 -16.53 -12.92 -0.87
CA LYS A 89 -15.83 -13.84 0.03
C LYS A 89 -14.65 -13.17 0.73
N LEU A 90 -14.39 -11.90 0.42
CA LEU A 90 -13.38 -11.09 1.05
C LEU A 90 -13.96 -10.27 2.21
N ASP A 91 -13.10 -9.86 3.14
CA ASP A 91 -13.49 -9.15 4.35
C ASP A 91 -14.39 -7.93 4.04
N GLY A 92 -15.62 -7.98 4.57
CA GLY A 92 -16.60 -6.90 4.46
C GLY A 92 -17.33 -6.79 3.12
N ASN A 93 -17.21 -7.76 2.20
CA ASN A 93 -17.79 -7.69 0.84
C ASN A 93 -17.32 -6.46 0.05
N ILE A 94 -16.14 -5.93 0.37
CA ILE A 94 -15.59 -4.73 -0.26
C ILE A 94 -14.71 -5.14 -1.43
N LYS A 95 -14.91 -4.50 -2.58
CA LYS A 95 -14.03 -4.66 -3.74
C LYS A 95 -12.63 -4.18 -3.38
N PRO A 96 -11.61 -5.06 -3.40
CA PRO A 96 -10.26 -4.67 -3.04
C PRO A 96 -9.70 -3.67 -4.04
N LYS A 97 -9.09 -2.60 -3.54
CA LYS A 97 -8.40 -1.60 -4.35
C LYS A 97 -6.91 -1.71 -4.12
N SER A 98 -6.15 -1.63 -5.21
CA SER A 98 -4.71 -1.51 -5.16
C SER A 98 -4.32 -0.18 -4.51
N LYS A 99 -3.31 -0.23 -3.64
CA LYS A 99 -2.72 0.95 -2.98
C LYS A 99 -1.47 1.43 -3.70
N LEU A 100 -1.03 0.73 -4.75
CA LEU A 100 0.05 1.18 -5.62
C LEU A 100 -0.31 2.50 -6.31
N ALA A 101 0.63 3.45 -6.36
CA ALA A 101 0.43 4.68 -7.10
C ALA A 101 0.43 4.41 -8.63
N GLY A 102 -0.68 4.65 -9.33
CA GLY A 102 -0.75 4.51 -10.80
C GLY A 102 -2.10 4.01 -11.34
N THR A 103 -2.08 3.42 -12.54
CA THR A 103 -3.26 2.95 -13.29
C THR A 103 -3.89 1.66 -12.73
N ALA A 104 -3.17 0.93 -11.87
CA ALA A 104 -3.69 -0.27 -11.23
C ALA A 104 -4.69 0.08 -10.12
N THR A 105 -5.99 0.01 -10.43
CA THR A 105 -7.08 0.36 -9.49
C THR A 105 -7.68 -0.85 -8.78
N SER A 106 -7.52 -2.05 -9.35
CA SER A 106 -8.14 -3.30 -8.89
C SER A 106 -7.21 -4.51 -9.11
N PHE A 107 -7.68 -5.68 -8.70
CA PHE A 107 -6.98 -6.96 -8.84
C PHE A 107 -7.72 -7.87 -9.82
N THR A 108 -7.00 -8.67 -10.57
CA THR A 108 -7.53 -9.81 -11.32
C THR A 108 -6.96 -11.11 -10.75
N TYR A 109 -7.69 -12.21 -10.89
CA TYR A 109 -7.17 -13.54 -10.65
C TYR A 109 -7.29 -14.41 -11.90
N GLU A 110 -6.41 -15.38 -12.02
CA GLU A 110 -6.38 -16.39 -13.07
C GLU A 110 -6.14 -17.75 -12.42
N VAL A 111 -6.87 -18.76 -12.89
CA VAL A 111 -6.73 -20.14 -12.42
C VAL A 111 -6.26 -20.98 -13.59
N ASN A 112 -5.10 -21.60 -13.44
CA ASN A 112 -4.58 -22.49 -14.46
C ASN A 112 -5.33 -23.83 -14.40
N SER A 113 -6.14 -24.11 -15.43
CA SER A 113 -6.97 -25.32 -15.51
C SER A 113 -6.20 -26.64 -15.55
N THR A 114 -4.89 -26.61 -15.84
CA THR A 114 -4.06 -27.82 -15.96
C THR A 114 -3.43 -28.22 -14.63
N ASN A 115 -2.97 -27.25 -13.83
CA ASN A 115 -2.23 -27.52 -12.58
C ASN A 115 -2.88 -26.90 -11.33
N GLY A 116 -4.01 -26.22 -11.47
CA GLY A 116 -4.73 -25.58 -10.37
C GLY A 116 -4.01 -24.36 -9.76
N ASN A 117 -2.93 -23.87 -10.39
CA ASN A 117 -2.19 -22.73 -9.87
C ASN A 117 -3.04 -21.45 -9.96
N ILE A 118 -3.07 -20.69 -8.87
CA ILE A 118 -3.84 -19.44 -8.77
C ILE A 118 -2.88 -18.27 -8.81
N ILE A 119 -3.07 -17.40 -9.80
CA ILE A 119 -2.29 -16.18 -10.00
C ILE A 119 -3.20 -14.98 -9.71
N VAL A 120 -2.70 -14.00 -8.96
CA VAL A 120 -3.37 -12.72 -8.75
C VAL A 120 -2.48 -11.60 -9.26
N LYS A 121 -3.04 -10.71 -10.08
CA LYS A 121 -2.35 -9.60 -10.74
C LYS A 121 -3.07 -8.30 -10.44
N TYR A 122 -2.39 -7.18 -10.70
CA TYR A 122 -3.08 -5.92 -10.90
C TYR A 122 -3.81 -5.93 -12.25
N THR A 123 -4.95 -5.25 -12.36
CA THR A 123 -5.64 -5.07 -13.63
C THR A 123 -4.72 -4.41 -14.67
N GLY A 124 -4.45 -5.12 -15.77
CA GLY A 124 -3.52 -4.65 -16.82
C GLY A 124 -2.05 -4.55 -16.38
N GLY A 125 -1.69 -5.15 -15.23
CA GLY A 125 -0.38 -4.98 -14.61
C GLY A 125 0.27 -6.30 -14.22
N ASN A 126 1.27 -6.17 -13.34
CA ASN A 126 2.13 -7.27 -12.94
C ASN A 126 1.44 -8.24 -11.96
N GLN A 127 1.96 -9.47 -11.93
CA GLN A 127 1.62 -10.46 -10.92
C GLN A 127 2.03 -10.01 -9.51
N VAL A 128 1.12 -10.19 -8.57
CA VAL A 128 1.28 -9.89 -7.15
C VAL A 128 1.37 -11.17 -6.32
N TYR A 129 0.67 -12.22 -6.74
CA TYR A 129 0.67 -13.55 -6.12
C TYR A 129 0.62 -14.66 -7.20
N PRO A 130 1.26 -15.84 -6.99
CA PRO A 130 2.24 -16.10 -5.94
C PRO A 130 3.47 -15.21 -6.14
N ASP A 131 4.12 -14.81 -5.06
CA ASP A 131 5.42 -14.16 -5.22
C ASP A 131 6.41 -15.22 -5.73
N SER A 132 7.11 -14.93 -6.81
CA SER A 132 8.11 -15.82 -7.39
C SER A 132 9.40 -15.89 -6.56
N ASN A 133 9.46 -15.22 -5.41
CA ASN A 133 10.68 -15.00 -4.62
C ASN A 133 10.63 -15.62 -3.21
N GLY A 134 9.70 -16.52 -2.92
CA GLY A 134 9.63 -17.24 -1.63
C GLY A 134 9.45 -16.35 -0.39
N GLN A 135 8.95 -15.12 -0.55
CA GLN A 135 8.75 -14.17 0.57
C GLN A 135 7.36 -14.37 1.21
N ASN A 136 7.10 -15.60 1.66
CA ASN A 136 6.01 -15.93 2.57
C ASN A 136 6.57 -15.97 4.00
N ALA A 137 7.02 -14.83 4.53
CA ALA A 137 7.26 -14.62 5.95
C ALA A 137 7.40 -13.13 6.23
N GLY A 138 6.79 -12.63 7.30
CA GLY A 138 7.04 -11.29 7.78
C GLY A 138 8.54 -11.09 8.01
N GLY A 139 9.18 -10.29 7.16
CA GLY A 139 10.63 -10.14 7.18
C GLY A 139 11.07 -9.03 6.26
N ASN A 140 11.97 -8.20 6.76
CA ASN A 140 12.56 -7.07 6.07
C ASN A 140 13.27 -7.44 4.76
N GLY A 141 13.10 -6.57 3.75
CA GLY A 141 14.19 -6.19 2.86
C GLY A 141 14.19 -6.82 1.46
N GLN A 142 14.50 -5.93 0.51
CA GLN A 142 15.14 -6.21 -0.78
C GLN A 142 14.24 -6.70 -1.92
N ASN A 143 13.69 -5.74 -2.68
CA ASN A 143 14.04 -5.55 -4.09
C ASN A 143 13.63 -4.12 -4.47
N ALA A 144 14.49 -3.12 -4.32
CA ALA A 144 15.51 -2.73 -5.30
C ALA A 144 14.94 -2.61 -6.72
N GLY A 145 15.04 -1.40 -7.27
CA GLY A 145 14.57 -1.07 -8.60
C GLY A 145 15.12 -2.03 -9.65
N GLY A 146 14.22 -2.48 -10.52
CA GLY A 146 14.56 -3.24 -11.72
C GLY A 146 13.57 -2.88 -12.81
N ASN A 147 13.86 -1.79 -13.53
CA ASN A 147 13.32 -1.63 -14.87
C ASN A 147 14.00 -2.72 -15.72
N GLY A 148 13.25 -3.75 -16.10
CA GLY A 148 13.77 -4.93 -16.79
C GLY A 148 12.76 -5.44 -17.81
N GLN A 149 12.71 -4.76 -18.96
CA GLN A 149 12.24 -5.34 -20.21
C GLN A 149 13.08 -6.58 -20.54
N ASN A 150 12.46 -7.76 -20.68
CA ASN A 150 12.81 -8.85 -21.60
C ASN A 150 11.93 -10.07 -21.29
N ALA A 151 11.46 -10.90 -22.21
CA ALA A 151 11.65 -10.99 -23.65
C ALA A 151 10.47 -11.79 -24.21
N GLY A 152 9.99 -11.40 -25.40
CA GLY A 152 9.34 -12.37 -26.28
C GLY A 152 10.31 -13.51 -26.60
N GLY A 153 9.76 -14.72 -26.69
CA GLY A 153 10.51 -15.92 -27.04
C GLY A 153 9.58 -16.98 -27.59
N ASN A 154 8.99 -16.69 -28.75
CA ASN A 154 8.37 -17.68 -29.62
C ASN A 154 9.48 -18.64 -30.10
N GLY A 155 9.36 -19.93 -29.80
CA GLY A 155 10.36 -20.95 -30.12
C GLY A 155 9.71 -22.28 -30.43
N GLN A 156 9.26 -22.41 -31.68
CA GLN A 156 9.07 -23.71 -32.32
C GLN A 156 10.35 -24.53 -32.15
N ASN A 157 10.24 -25.80 -31.74
CA ASN A 157 11.19 -26.80 -32.21
C ASN A 157 10.47 -28.11 -32.49
N ALA A 158 10.48 -28.47 -33.77
CA ALA A 158 10.14 -29.76 -34.31
C ALA A 158 11.35 -30.72 -34.13
N GLY A 159 11.08 -32.02 -34.09
CA GLY A 159 12.06 -33.02 -34.51
C GLY A 159 12.37 -34.11 -33.49
N GLY A 160 11.78 -35.28 -33.74
CA GLY A 160 12.47 -36.58 -33.85
C GLY A 160 13.18 -37.16 -32.62
N ASN A 161 12.70 -38.30 -32.13
CA ASN A 161 13.05 -39.61 -32.69
C ASN A 161 11.91 -40.60 -32.41
#